data_AF-A0A9D6Z3N7-F1
#
_entry.id   AF-A0A9D6Z3N7-F1
#
_cell.length_a   1.000
_cell.length_b   1.000
_cell.length_c   1.000
_cell.angle_alpha   90.00
_cell.angle_beta   90.00
_cell.angle_gamma   90.00
#
_symmetry.space_group_name_H-M   'P 1'
#
loop_
_entity.id
_entity.type
_entity.pdbx_description
1 polymer ?
#
loop_
_entity_poly.entity_id
_entity_poly.type
_entity_poly.pdbx_seq_one_letter_code
_entity_poly.pdbx_strand_id
1 'polypeptide(L)'
;GIGFGKTFDQNLTLINRLDLFSTLGKQILVGPSRKAFLGKILNEPVPANRELGTLAAVTASILRGASIVRVHDVRSAVQACRVADAVIRERVGT
;
A
#
# COMPACT_ATOMS: atom_id res chain seq x y z
N GLY A 1 -6.81 5.56 -6.82
CA GLY A 1 -8.04 4.94 -6.29
C GLY A 1 -8.05 3.43 -6.47
N ILE A 2 -7.45 2.70 -5.54
CA ILE A 2 -7.31 1.24 -5.58
C ILE A 2 -8.67 0.56 -5.29
N GLY A 3 -9.03 -0.41 -6.12
CA GLY A 3 -10.25 -1.20 -6.00
C GLY A 3 -11.54 -0.50 -6.46
N PHE A 4 -11.46 0.66 -7.11
CA PHE A 4 -12.61 1.37 -7.67
C PHE A 4 -12.56 1.32 -9.19
N GLY A 5 -13.48 0.56 -9.80
CA GLY A 5 -13.59 0.38 -11.25
C GLY A 5 -12.32 -0.19 -11.89
N LYS A 6 -11.61 -1.08 -11.19
CA LYS A 6 -10.31 -1.64 -11.63
C LYS A 6 -10.29 -3.14 -11.49
N THR A 7 -9.71 -3.82 -12.48
CA THR A 7 -9.38 -5.24 -12.38
C THR A 7 -8.32 -5.48 -11.30
N PHE A 8 -8.15 -6.73 -10.88
CA PHE A 8 -7.10 -7.08 -9.92
C PHE A 8 -5.72 -6.68 -10.43
N ASP A 9 -5.40 -6.97 -11.68
CA ASP A 9 -4.09 -6.64 -12.28
C ASP A 9 -3.88 -5.13 -12.41
N GLN A 10 -4.92 -4.37 -12.75
CA GLN A 10 -4.82 -2.90 -12.80
C GLN A 10 -4.46 -2.29 -11.45
N ASN A 11 -4.89 -2.89 -10.33
CA ASN A 11 -4.47 -2.44 -9.00
C ASN A 11 -2.97 -2.67 -8.78
N LEU A 12 -2.43 -3.79 -9.25
CA LEU A 12 -1.01 -4.10 -9.16
C LEU A 12 -0.17 -3.16 -10.03
N THR A 13 -0.62 -2.90 -11.26
CA THR A 13 0.04 -1.93 -12.16
C THR A 13 0.11 -0.54 -11.53
N LEU A 14 -0.97 -0.07 -10.91
CA LEU A 14 -0.98 1.24 -10.25
C LEU A 14 -0.04 1.31 -9.04
N ILE A 15 0.06 0.24 -8.24
CA ILE A 15 1.02 0.21 -7.12
C ILE A 15 2.46 0.21 -7.66
N ASN A 16 2.74 -0.61 -8.68
CA ASN A 16 4.09 -0.72 -9.23
C ASN A 16 4.57 0.53 -9.99
N ARG A 17 3.65 1.33 -10.52
CA ARG A 17 3.91 2.55 -11.29
C ARG A 17 3.46 3.82 -10.58
N LEU A 18 3.39 3.79 -9.25
CA LEU A 18 2.88 4.89 -8.45
C LEU A 18 3.74 6.16 -8.57
N ASP A 19 5.03 5.98 -8.81
CA ASP A 19 6.04 7.01 -9.04
C ASP A 19 5.72 7.91 -10.24
N LEU A 20 5.01 7.42 -11.26
CA LEU A 20 4.59 8.21 -12.41
C LEU A 20 3.68 9.39 -12.02
N PHE A 21 2.93 9.26 -10.92
CA PHE A 21 2.03 10.31 -10.44
C PHE A 21 2.77 11.44 -9.71
N SER A 22 4.07 11.30 -9.45
CA SER A 22 4.90 12.38 -8.88
C SER A 22 4.89 13.64 -9.75
N THR A 23 4.69 13.49 -11.06
CA THR A 23 4.57 14.57 -12.05
C THR A 23 3.40 15.53 -11.77
N LEU A 24 2.41 15.10 -10.97
CA LEU A 24 1.30 15.95 -10.54
C LEU A 24 1.72 17.02 -9.52
N GLY A 25 2.91 16.91 -8.92
CA GLY A 25 3.40 17.85 -7.91
C GLY A 25 2.56 17.85 -6.62
N LYS A 26 1.88 16.73 -6.32
CA LYS A 26 1.02 16.55 -5.15
C LYS A 26 1.38 15.26 -4.40
N GLN A 27 1.08 15.24 -3.10
CA GLN A 27 1.24 14.04 -2.26
C GLN A 27 0.23 12.97 -2.67
N ILE A 28 0.66 11.70 -2.69
CA ILE A 28 -0.15 10.58 -3.18
C ILE A 28 -0.75 9.81 -1.99
N LEU A 29 -2.06 9.62 -2.00
CA LEU A 29 -2.78 8.75 -1.07
C LEU A 29 -3.10 7.39 -1.71
N VAL A 30 -2.76 6.29 -1.01
CA VAL A 30 -3.08 4.92 -1.44
C VAL A 30 -3.87 4.17 -0.36
N GLY A 31 -4.88 3.40 -0.76
CA GLY A 31 -5.71 2.61 0.16
C GLY A 31 -5.89 1.16 -0.29
N PRO A 32 -4.88 0.29 -0.10
CA PRO A 32 -4.97 -1.12 -0.50
C PRO A 32 -5.64 -2.00 0.56
N SER A 33 -5.87 -1.47 1.77
CA SER A 33 -6.26 -2.25 2.95
C SER A 33 -7.51 -3.10 2.74
N ARG A 34 -7.35 -4.40 2.97
CA ARG A 34 -8.38 -5.46 2.88
C ARG A 34 -9.06 -5.62 1.52
N LYS A 35 -8.55 -4.97 0.47
CA LYS A 35 -9.17 -4.97 -0.87
C LYS A 35 -9.20 -6.37 -1.49
N ALA A 36 -10.18 -6.58 -2.37
CA ALA A 36 -10.47 -7.89 -2.97
C ALA A 36 -9.29 -8.50 -3.75
N PHE A 37 -8.47 -7.69 -4.42
CA PHE A 37 -7.29 -8.19 -5.14
C PHE A 37 -6.29 -8.90 -4.22
N LEU A 38 -6.15 -8.45 -2.96
CA LEU A 38 -5.33 -9.14 -1.96
C LEU A 38 -5.93 -10.50 -1.59
N GLY A 39 -7.24 -10.56 -1.44
CA GLY A 39 -7.96 -11.81 -1.21
C GLY A 39 -7.77 -12.81 -2.35
N LYS A 40 -7.74 -12.32 -3.60
CA LYS A 40 -7.46 -13.15 -4.77
C LYS A 40 -6.03 -13.70 -4.78
N ILE A 41 -5.03 -12.88 -4.45
CA ILE A 41 -3.63 -13.30 -4.41
C ILE A 41 -3.38 -14.33 -3.30
N LEU A 42 -3.97 -14.10 -2.13
CA LEU A 42 -3.73 -14.90 -0.93
C LEU A 42 -4.71 -16.07 -0.75
N ASN A 43 -5.67 -16.24 -1.67
CA ASN A 43 -6.82 -17.14 -1.49
C ASN A 43 -7.55 -16.93 -0.15
N GLU A 44 -7.66 -15.68 0.29
CA GLU A 44 -8.25 -15.31 1.59
C GLU A 44 -9.63 -14.65 1.37
N PRO A 45 -10.75 -15.38 1.60
CA PRO A 45 -12.09 -14.84 1.39
C PRO A 45 -12.50 -13.78 2.42
N VAL A 46 -11.99 -13.83 3.66
CA VAL A 46 -12.39 -12.95 4.76
C VAL A 46 -11.55 -11.67 4.73
N PRO A 47 -12.16 -10.48 4.52
CA PRO A 47 -11.40 -9.23 4.43
C PRO A 47 -10.57 -8.92 5.67
N ALA A 48 -11.07 -9.26 6.87
CA ALA A 48 -10.38 -9.01 8.14
C ALA A 48 -9.04 -9.76 8.27
N ASN A 49 -8.88 -10.90 7.59
CA ASN A 49 -7.68 -11.73 7.63
C ASN A 49 -6.59 -11.25 6.67
N ARG A 50 -6.87 -10.25 5.83
CA ARG A 50 -5.94 -9.75 4.79
C ARG A 50 -4.95 -8.71 5.32
N GLU A 51 -4.67 -8.71 6.62
CA GLU A 51 -3.82 -7.68 7.24
C GLU A 51 -2.37 -7.80 6.75
N LEU A 52 -1.78 -9.00 6.74
CA LEU A 52 -0.41 -9.18 6.23
C LEU A 52 -0.27 -8.77 4.75
N GLY A 53 -1.26 -9.13 3.92
CA GLY A 53 -1.32 -8.68 2.53
C GLY A 53 -1.49 -7.16 2.40
N THR A 54 -2.22 -6.54 3.33
CA THR A 54 -2.36 -5.09 3.40
C THR A 54 -1.03 -4.43 3.70
N LEU A 55 -0.30 -4.91 4.71
CA LEU A 55 1.01 -4.36 5.08
C LEU A 55 2.00 -4.50 3.92
N ALA A 56 2.03 -5.66 3.25
CA ALA A 56 2.88 -5.85 2.07
C ALA A 56 2.56 -4.84 0.96
N ALA A 57 1.27 -4.63 0.65
CA ALA A 57 0.87 -3.64 -0.36
C ALA A 57 1.13 -2.19 0.07
N VAL A 58 0.98 -1.88 1.36
CA VAL A 58 1.32 -0.58 1.96
C VAL A 58 2.81 -0.30 1.81
N THR A 59 3.68 -1.23 2.23
CA THR A 59 5.14 -1.11 2.10
C THR A 59 5.54 -0.93 0.64
N ALA A 60 5.01 -1.75 -0.28
CA ALA A 60 5.26 -1.59 -1.71
C ALA A 60 4.83 -0.22 -2.25
N SER A 61 3.70 0.30 -1.78
CA SER A 61 3.21 1.63 -2.19
C SER A 61 4.14 2.75 -1.69
N ILE A 62 4.62 2.67 -0.45
CA ILE A 62 5.56 3.65 0.13
C ILE A 62 6.87 3.66 -0.66
N LEU A 63 7.44 2.48 -0.92
CA LEU A 63 8.66 2.32 -1.73
C LEU A 63 8.49 2.84 -3.18
N ARG A 64 7.24 3.02 -3.65
CA ARG A 64 6.90 3.59 -4.96
C ARG A 64 6.41 5.04 -4.88
N GLY A 65 6.56 5.71 -3.74
CA GLY A 65 6.29 7.15 -3.59
C GLY A 65 4.92 7.49 -3.01
N ALA A 66 4.21 6.56 -2.37
CA ALA A 66 3.02 6.90 -1.59
C ALA A 66 3.41 7.72 -0.36
N SER A 67 2.72 8.83 -0.14
CA SER A 67 2.95 9.72 1.00
C SER A 67 1.95 9.49 2.13
N ILE A 68 0.75 9.02 1.79
CA ILE A 68 -0.34 8.80 2.73
C ILE A 68 -0.95 7.43 2.46
N VAL A 69 -1.20 6.67 3.53
CA VAL A 69 -1.85 5.35 3.45
C VAL A 69 -3.16 5.35 4.21
N ARG A 70 -4.21 4.80 3.58
CA ARG A 70 -5.53 4.61 4.20
C ARG A 70 -5.71 3.13 4.57
N VAL A 71 -5.82 2.86 5.87
CA VAL A 71 -5.84 1.51 6.44
C VAL A 71 -6.97 1.30 7.43
N HIS A 72 -7.30 0.04 7.73
CA HIS A 72 -8.25 -0.33 8.78
C HIS A 72 -7.55 -0.53 10.13
N ASP A 73 -6.43 -1.26 10.17
CA ASP A 73 -5.60 -1.41 11.37
C ASP A 73 -4.45 -0.40 11.35
N VAL A 74 -4.55 0.62 12.20
CA VAL A 74 -3.58 1.71 12.28
C VAL A 74 -2.28 1.26 12.94
N ARG A 75 -2.34 0.40 13.96
CA ARG A 75 -1.15 0.01 14.74
C ARG A 75 -0.16 -0.73 13.85
N SER A 76 -0.66 -1.74 13.14
CA SER A 76 0.13 -2.58 12.23
C SER A 76 0.68 -1.77 11.06
N ALA A 77 -0.13 -0.88 10.48
CA ALA A 77 0.30 -0.01 9.39
C ALA A 77 1.40 0.97 9.81
N VAL A 78 1.31 1.59 10.99
CA VAL A 78 2.35 2.51 11.50
C VAL A 78 3.70 1.80 11.61
N GLN A 79 3.72 0.54 12.05
CA GLN A 79 4.95 -0.24 12.10
C GLN A 79 5.53 -0.46 10.69
N ALA A 80 4.70 -0.88 9.74
CA ALA A 80 5.12 -1.05 8.35
C ALA A 80 5.64 0.25 7.72
N CYS A 81 4.97 1.38 7.96
CA CYS A 81 5.42 2.70 7.48
C CYS A 81 6.78 3.09 8.08
N ARG A 82 6.95 2.95 9.39
CA ARG A 82 8.22 3.28 10.06
C ARG A 82 9.40 2.48 9.52
N VAL A 83 9.19 1.18 9.29
CA VAL A 83 10.22 0.31 8.72
C VAL A 83 10.51 0.70 7.27
N ALA A 84 9.47 0.92 6.45
CA ALA A 84 9.64 1.34 5.06
C ALA A 84 10.39 2.68 4.95
N ASP A 85 10.04 3.66 5.78
CA ASP A 85 10.71 4.96 5.85
C ASP A 85 12.18 4.83 6.28
N ALA A 86 12.46 3.98 7.28
CA ALA A 86 13.82 3.72 7.74
C ALA A 86 14.68 3.08 6.64
N VAL A 87 14.11 2.16 5.85
CA VAL A 87 14.76 1.57 4.68
C VAL A 87 15.06 2.63 3.63
N ILE A 88 14.09 3.47 3.28
CA ILE A 88 14.26 4.55 2.29
C ILE A 88 15.34 5.55 2.73
N ARG A 89 15.42 5.86 4.02
CA ARG A 89 16.40 6.80 4.59
C ARG A 89 17.73 6.15 4.95
N GLU A 90 17.84 4.83 4.78
CA GLU A 90 19.03 4.04 5.10
C GLU A 90 19.53 4.21 6.55
N ARG A 91 18.60 4.44 7.49
CA ARG A 91 18.94 4.67 8.91
C ARG A 91 17.78 4.37 9.86
N VAL A 92 18.12 4.04 11.11
CA VAL A 92 17.17 3.89 12.22
C VAL A 92 17.11 5.20 13.01
N GLY A 93 15.93 5.83 13.06
CA GLY A 93 15.69 7.10 13.77
C GLY A 93 15.17 8.21 12.85
N THR A 94 14.50 9.22 13.43
CA THR A 94 14.13 10.46 12.72
C THR A 94 15.37 11.25 12.37
#